data_AF-A0A7J9HHT8-F1
#
_entry.id   AF-A0A7J9HHT8-F1
#
_cell.length_a   1.000
_cell.length_b   1.000
_cell.length_c   1.000
_cell.angle_alpha   90.00
_cell.angle_beta   90.00
_cell.angle_gamma   90.00
#
_symmetry.space_group_name_H-M   'P 1'
#
loop_
_entity.id
_entity.type
_entity.pdbx_description
1 polymer ?
#
loop_
_entity_poly.entity_id
_entity_poly.type
_entity_poly.pdbx_seq_one_letter_code
_entity_poly.pdbx_strand_id
1 'polypeptide(L)'
;TSICKKLPFSSRHPECYLSQLKELWWIDCSTERESINALLCFLKLCPKLERLYVTLDPKCYNLPSTGKFSALVTVPDKLYDLKVVKLEGFADEEKENFIARRLIPLFGENNPVIISKSKGKCLKHLVKIAKLEKKGKYPYKFKMVKNIDEKFLDHVHMKL
;
A
#
# COMPACT_ATOMS: atom_id res chain seq x y z
N THR A 1 -6.24 -18.25 -23.25
CA THR A 1 -4.81 -17.94 -23.08
C THR A 1 -4.63 -16.43 -23.16
N SER A 2 -4.49 -15.77 -22.00
CA SER A 2 -4.22 -14.32 -21.98
C SER A 2 -2.79 -14.10 -22.46
N ILE A 3 -2.64 -13.52 -23.64
CA ILE A 3 -1.34 -13.16 -24.19
C ILE A 3 -0.84 -11.99 -23.35
N CYS A 4 0.08 -12.28 -22.44
CA CYS A 4 0.87 -11.26 -21.77
C CYS A 4 1.64 -10.52 -22.87
N LYS A 5 1.11 -9.38 -23.33
CA LYS A 5 1.77 -8.54 -24.32
C LYS A 5 3.14 -8.20 -23.74
N LYS A 6 4.21 -8.69 -24.36
CA LYS A 6 5.57 -8.29 -24.02
C LYS A 6 5.58 -6.77 -23.99
N LEU A 7 5.77 -6.20 -22.81
CA LEU A 7 6.00 -4.77 -22.68
C LEU A 7 7.19 -4.47 -23.60
N PRO A 8 7.08 -3.50 -24.51
CA PRO A 8 8.21 -3.12 -25.34
C PRO A 8 9.25 -2.53 -24.40
N PHE A 9 10.22 -3.34 -24.00
CA PHE A 9 11.49 -2.87 -23.43
C PHE A 9 12.27 -2.19 -24.56
N SER A 10 11.71 -1.10 -25.09
CA SER A 10 12.46 -0.04 -25.75
C SER A 10 13.26 0.64 -24.66
N SER A 11 14.46 1.11 -24.99
CA SER A 11 15.49 1.78 -24.18
C SER A 11 15.04 3.00 -23.34
N ARG A 12 13.74 3.22 -23.14
CA ARG A 12 13.19 4.18 -22.17
C ARG A 12 13.23 3.57 -20.78
N HIS A 13 13.82 4.29 -19.83
CA HIS A 13 13.93 3.90 -18.43
C HIS A 13 12.58 3.37 -17.89
N PRO A 14 12.57 2.28 -17.09
CA PRO A 14 11.34 1.70 -16.51
C PRO A 14 10.45 2.74 -15.80
N GLU A 15 11.11 3.78 -15.28
CA GLU A 15 10.54 4.98 -14.66
C GLU A 15 9.46 5.65 -15.54
N CYS A 16 9.63 5.68 -16.87
CA CYS A 16 8.66 6.29 -17.78
C CYS A 16 7.31 5.57 -17.77
N TYR A 17 7.30 4.23 -17.67
CA TYR A 17 6.06 3.45 -17.64
C TYR A 17 5.43 3.45 -16.25
N LEU A 18 6.25 3.28 -15.22
CA LEU A 18 5.79 3.30 -13.83
C LEU A 18 5.22 4.68 -13.44
N SER A 19 5.74 5.77 -14.02
CA SER A 19 5.20 7.12 -13.79
C SER A 19 3.75 7.33 -14.21
N GLN A 20 3.22 6.46 -15.07
CA GLN A 20 1.84 6.50 -15.56
C GLN A 20 0.95 5.45 -14.86
N LEU A 21 1.51 4.65 -13.95
CA LEU A 21 0.78 3.60 -13.25
C LEU A 21 -0.27 4.21 -12.32
N LYS A 22 -1.54 3.90 -12.55
CA LYS A 22 -2.68 4.36 -11.75
C LYS A 22 -3.08 3.40 -10.64
N GLU A 23 -2.84 2.11 -10.83
CA GLU A 23 -3.23 1.07 -9.89
C GLU A 23 -2.06 0.10 -9.67
N LEU A 24 -1.72 -0.16 -8.41
CA LEU A 24 -0.63 -1.06 -8.02
C LEU A 24 -1.15 -2.12 -7.06
N TRP A 25 -0.84 -3.38 -7.37
CA TRP A 25 -1.09 -4.53 -6.50
C TRP A 25 0.26 -5.03 -6.00
N TRP A 26 0.53 -4.79 -4.72
CA TRP A 26 1.72 -5.25 -4.02
C TRP A 26 1.37 -6.48 -3.20
N ILE A 27 2.08 -7.58 -3.44
CA ILE A 27 1.93 -8.83 -2.69
C ILE A 27 3.26 -9.11 -2.02
N ASP A 28 3.23 -9.34 -0.71
CA ASP A 28 4.41 -9.63 0.10
C ASP A 28 4.16 -10.83 1.00
N CYS A 29 5.22 -11.53 1.41
CA CYS A 29 5.14 -12.63 2.36
C CYS A 29 5.48 -12.21 3.79
N SER A 30 6.06 -11.01 3.98
CA SER A 30 6.46 -10.50 5.29
C SER A 30 6.01 -9.05 5.54
N THR A 31 5.88 -8.72 6.82
CA THR A 31 5.67 -7.35 7.32
C THR A 31 6.95 -6.75 7.90
N GLU A 32 8.09 -7.38 7.63
CA GLU A 32 9.41 -6.89 8.00
C GLU A 32 9.67 -5.50 7.41
N ARG A 33 10.54 -4.77 8.09
CA ARG A 33 10.87 -3.38 7.73
C ARG A 33 11.41 -3.31 6.30
N GLU A 34 12.18 -4.31 5.93
CA GLU A 34 12.82 -4.54 4.64
C GLU A 34 11.79 -4.63 3.50
N SER A 35 10.75 -5.46 3.67
CA SER A 35 9.62 -5.59 2.74
C SER A 35 8.89 -4.26 2.54
N ILE A 36 8.62 -3.56 3.63
CA ILE A 36 7.94 -2.25 3.58
C ILE A 36 8.82 -1.21 2.89
N ASN A 37 10.12 -1.22 3.19
CA ASN A 37 11.10 -0.34 2.59
C ASN A 37 11.18 -0.55 1.06
N ALA A 38 11.10 -1.80 0.60
CA ALA A 38 11.02 -2.13 -0.82
C ALA A 38 9.76 -1.55 -1.47
N LEU A 39 8.59 -1.72 -0.83
CA LEU A 39 7.33 -1.08 -1.28
C LEU A 39 7.48 0.44 -1.37
N LEU A 40 8.01 1.09 -0.33
CA LEU A 40 8.22 2.54 -0.33
C LEU A 40 9.13 2.98 -1.47
N CYS A 41 10.25 2.29 -1.70
CA CYS A 41 11.13 2.57 -2.83
C CYS A 41 10.41 2.43 -4.19
N PHE A 42 9.59 1.40 -4.36
CA PHE A 42 8.84 1.19 -5.59
C PHE A 42 7.81 2.31 -5.84
N LEU A 43 7.15 2.78 -4.78
CA LEU A 43 6.15 3.85 -4.87
C LEU A 43 6.74 5.18 -5.36
N LYS A 44 8.04 5.44 -5.18
CA LYS A 44 8.72 6.61 -5.79
C LYS A 44 8.60 6.65 -7.29
N LEU A 45 8.58 5.48 -7.92
CA LEU A 45 8.52 5.34 -9.37
C LEU A 45 7.10 5.55 -9.92
N CYS A 46 6.10 5.69 -9.03
CA CYS A 46 4.69 5.73 -9.38
C CYS A 46 3.99 7.04 -8.90
N PRO A 47 4.47 8.24 -9.27
CA PRO A 47 3.92 9.52 -8.79
C PRO A 47 2.40 9.71 -9.05
N LYS A 48 1.86 9.11 -10.12
CA LYS A 48 0.43 9.22 -10.51
C LYS A 48 -0.45 8.10 -9.97
N LEU A 49 0.03 7.36 -8.98
CA LEU A 49 -0.70 6.22 -8.43
C LEU A 49 -1.98 6.68 -7.74
N GLU A 50 -3.13 6.19 -8.19
CA GLU A 50 -4.43 6.52 -7.64
C GLU A 50 -4.92 5.48 -6.62
N ARG A 51 -4.55 4.20 -6.81
CA ARG A 51 -4.98 3.08 -5.96
C ARG A 51 -3.81 2.16 -5.64
N LEU A 52 -3.62 1.91 -4.35
CA LEU A 52 -2.64 0.97 -3.83
C LEU A 52 -3.36 -0.19 -3.14
N TYR A 53 -3.11 -1.42 -3.59
CA TYR A 53 -3.55 -2.64 -2.95
C TYR A 53 -2.33 -3.34 -2.37
N VAL A 54 -2.30 -3.56 -1.06
CA VAL A 54 -1.23 -4.28 -0.36
C VAL A 54 -1.84 -5.53 0.25
N THR A 55 -1.31 -6.67 -0.16
CA THR A 55 -1.74 -7.98 0.29
C THR A 55 -0.56 -8.69 0.95
N LEU A 56 -0.74 -9.08 2.21
CA LEU A 56 0.19 -9.98 2.88
C LEU A 56 -0.27 -11.41 2.68
N ASP A 57 0.50 -12.20 1.96
CA ASP A 57 0.28 -13.62 1.76
C ASP A 57 1.54 -14.39 2.15
N PRO A 58 1.60 -15.00 3.34
CA PRO A 58 2.76 -15.78 3.77
C PRO A 58 3.14 -16.94 2.82
N LYS A 59 2.24 -17.34 1.91
CA LYS A 59 2.44 -18.43 0.96
C LYS A 59 2.75 -17.95 -0.47
N CYS A 60 2.72 -16.64 -0.75
CA CYS A 60 2.79 -16.14 -2.13
C CYS A 60 4.12 -16.42 -2.83
N TYR A 61 5.19 -16.51 -2.05
CA TYR A 61 6.50 -16.90 -2.51
C TYR A 61 6.94 -18.04 -1.59
N ASN A 62 6.95 -19.29 -2.07
CA ASN A 62 7.56 -20.45 -1.39
C ASN A 62 9.09 -20.27 -1.31
N LEU A 63 9.54 -19.13 -0.79
CA LEU A 63 10.92 -18.69 -0.77
C LEU A 63 11.29 -18.42 0.69
N PRO A 64 12.41 -18.97 1.19
CA PRO A 64 12.96 -18.53 2.47
C PRO A 64 13.22 -17.03 2.41
N SER A 65 13.02 -16.29 3.51
CA SER A 65 13.21 -14.84 3.54
C SER A 65 14.55 -14.49 2.90
N THR A 66 14.51 -13.82 1.75
CA THR A 66 15.73 -13.42 1.05
C THR A 66 16.35 -12.23 1.79
N GLY A 67 17.68 -12.11 1.67
CA GLY A 67 18.53 -11.39 2.62
C GLY A 67 18.15 -9.94 2.91
N LYS A 68 18.74 -9.43 4.01
CA LYS A 68 18.52 -8.09 4.56
C LYS A 68 18.56 -7.00 3.48
N PHE A 69 17.42 -6.38 3.18
CA PHE A 69 17.34 -5.20 2.32
C PHE A 69 17.86 -3.97 3.09
N SER A 70 19.10 -3.57 2.83
CA SER A 70 19.79 -2.51 3.56
C SER A 70 19.70 -1.12 2.92
N ALA A 71 18.85 -0.94 1.91
CA ALA A 71 18.78 0.34 1.21
C ALA A 71 18.33 1.48 2.14
N LEU A 72 19.05 2.59 2.10
CA LEU A 72 18.63 3.85 2.72
C LEU A 72 17.36 4.33 2.02
N VAL A 73 16.22 4.04 2.63
CA VAL A 73 14.92 4.51 2.13
C VAL A 73 14.76 5.96 2.51
N THR A 74 15.14 6.85 1.61
CA THR A 74 14.58 8.22 1.63
C THR A 74 13.08 8.09 1.42
N VAL A 75 12.26 8.78 2.20
CA VAL A 75 10.81 8.74 2.03
C VAL A 75 10.47 9.22 0.60
N PRO A 76 9.58 8.53 -0.13
CA PRO A 76 9.10 9.02 -1.43
C PRO A 76 8.49 10.41 -1.34
N ASP A 77 8.50 11.14 -2.44
CA ASP A 77 7.66 12.32 -2.57
C ASP A 77 6.18 11.94 -2.38
N LYS A 78 5.38 12.96 -2.03
CA LYS A 78 3.94 12.78 -1.80
C LYS A 78 3.27 12.24 -3.07
N LEU A 79 2.47 11.19 -2.91
CA LEU A 79 1.60 10.64 -3.93
C LEU A 79 0.29 11.43 -3.93
N TYR A 80 0.29 12.59 -4.58
CA TYR A 80 -0.88 13.46 -4.61
C TYR A 80 -2.10 12.77 -5.24
N ASP A 81 -1.93 11.94 -6.25
CA ASP A 81 -3.07 11.32 -6.91
C ASP A 81 -3.67 10.13 -6.13
N LEU A 82 -3.03 9.70 -5.03
CA LEU A 82 -3.44 8.54 -4.26
C LEU A 82 -4.74 8.80 -3.50
N LYS A 83 -5.78 8.05 -3.86
CA LYS A 83 -7.14 8.17 -3.31
C LYS A 83 -7.50 7.02 -2.38
N VAL A 84 -6.97 5.83 -2.67
CA VAL A 84 -7.37 4.58 -1.99
C VAL A 84 -6.15 3.73 -1.68
N VAL A 85 -6.09 3.24 -0.45
CA VAL A 85 -5.18 2.18 0.00
C VAL A 85 -6.01 1.03 0.52
N LYS A 86 -5.80 -0.19 0.03
CA LYS A 86 -6.48 -1.39 0.51
C LYS A 86 -5.46 -2.35 1.10
N LEU A 87 -5.67 -2.75 2.34
CA LEU A 87 -4.81 -3.63 3.11
C LEU A 87 -5.55 -4.96 3.37
N GLU A 88 -4.96 -6.07 2.94
CA GLU A 88 -5.53 -7.42 3.07
C GLU A 88 -4.48 -8.43 3.55
N GLY A 89 -4.93 -9.52 4.20
CA GLY A 89 -4.06 -10.65 4.59
C GLY A 89 -3.26 -10.46 5.88
N PHE A 90 -3.50 -9.37 6.61
CA PHE A 90 -2.84 -9.12 7.90
C PHE A 90 -3.46 -9.97 9.02
N ALA A 91 -2.60 -10.60 9.83
CA ALA A 91 -3.00 -11.49 10.93
C ALA A 91 -3.71 -10.74 12.08
N ASP A 92 -3.35 -9.47 12.29
CA ASP A 92 -3.86 -8.64 13.38
C ASP A 92 -3.92 -7.16 12.96
N GLU A 93 -4.71 -6.39 13.69
CA GLU A 93 -4.94 -4.97 13.44
C GLU A 93 -3.69 -4.12 13.75
N GLU A 94 -2.79 -4.57 14.61
CA GLU A 94 -1.57 -3.83 14.94
C GLU A 94 -0.60 -3.77 13.75
N LYS A 95 -0.40 -4.90 13.07
CA LYS A 95 0.41 -4.99 11.85
C LYS A 95 -0.18 -4.19 10.71
N GLU A 96 -1.49 -4.26 10.52
CA GLU A 96 -2.20 -3.45 9.53
C GLU A 96 -2.01 -1.94 9.80
N ASN A 97 -2.26 -1.52 11.06
CA ASN A 97 -2.06 -0.14 11.48
C ASN A 97 -0.60 0.30 11.34
N PHE A 98 0.36 -0.60 11.55
CA PHE A 98 1.78 -0.34 11.35
C PHE A 98 2.10 -0.02 9.89
N ILE A 99 1.62 -0.84 8.93
CA ILE A 99 1.77 -0.56 7.50
C ILE A 99 1.13 0.77 7.13
N ALA A 100 -0.13 0.97 7.51
CA ALA A 100 -0.84 2.20 7.21
C ALA A 100 -0.09 3.43 7.74
N ARG A 101 0.48 3.36 8.95
CA ARG A 101 1.31 4.43 9.53
C ARG A 101 2.60 4.69 8.75
N ARG A 102 3.22 3.66 8.17
CA ARG A 102 4.40 3.82 7.32
C ARG A 102 4.10 4.49 5.98
N LEU A 103 2.86 4.36 5.49
CA LEU A 103 2.41 5.00 4.25
C LEU A 103 1.98 6.46 4.45
N ILE A 104 1.68 6.89 5.68
CA ILE A 104 1.25 8.27 6.00
C ILE A 104 2.10 9.37 5.33
N PRO A 105 3.44 9.31 5.35
CA PRO A 105 4.26 10.34 4.73
C PRO A 105 3.98 10.53 3.23
N LEU A 106 3.43 9.52 2.56
CA LEU A 106 3.11 9.54 1.13
C LEU A 106 1.81 10.28 0.82
N PHE A 107 0.89 10.39 1.76
CA PHE A 107 -0.49 10.79 1.49
C PHE A 107 -0.67 12.28 1.17
N GLY A 108 0.35 13.10 1.44
CA GLY A 108 0.28 14.54 1.24
C GLY A 108 -0.93 15.16 1.94
N GLU A 109 -1.71 15.94 1.19
CA GLU A 109 -2.93 16.61 1.68
C GLU A 109 -4.21 15.80 1.39
N ASN A 110 -4.13 14.83 0.48
CA ASN A 110 -5.31 14.16 -0.07
C ASN A 110 -5.88 13.05 0.82
N ASN A 111 -5.15 12.64 1.87
CA ASN A 111 -5.61 11.71 2.92
C ASN A 111 -6.48 10.55 2.38
N PRO A 112 -5.86 9.54 1.74
CA PRO A 112 -6.60 8.47 1.09
C PRO A 112 -7.47 7.67 2.05
N VAL A 113 -8.52 7.07 1.50
CA VAL A 113 -9.36 6.10 2.22
C VAL A 113 -8.59 4.79 2.37
N ILE A 114 -8.61 4.22 3.58
CA ILE A 114 -7.93 2.95 3.89
C ILE A 114 -8.98 1.84 4.07
N ILE A 115 -8.98 0.90 3.14
CA ILE A 115 -9.88 -0.25 3.17
C ILE A 115 -9.17 -1.39 3.88
N SER A 116 -9.78 -1.91 4.94
CA SER A 116 -9.29 -3.09 5.64
C SER A 116 -10.36 -4.19 5.66
N LYS A 117 -9.90 -5.44 5.56
CA LYS A 117 -10.72 -6.62 5.78
C LYS A 117 -10.32 -7.34 7.06
N SER A 118 -10.49 -6.70 8.21
CA SER A 118 -10.50 -7.42 9.50
C SER A 118 -11.93 -7.82 9.87
N LYS A 119 -12.24 -9.13 9.88
CA LYS A 119 -13.52 -9.72 10.36
C LYS A 119 -14.82 -9.14 9.76
N GLY A 120 -14.77 -8.77 8.48
CA GLY A 120 -15.86 -8.08 7.76
C GLY A 120 -15.29 -6.92 6.94
N LYS A 121 -16.07 -6.36 6.02
CA LYS A 121 -15.68 -5.17 5.25
C LYS A 121 -15.66 -3.95 6.19
N CYS A 122 -14.50 -3.65 6.77
CA CYS A 122 -14.31 -2.55 7.70
C CYS A 122 -13.55 -1.41 7.00
N LEU A 123 -14.27 -0.36 6.62
CA LEU A 123 -13.68 0.81 5.97
C LEU A 123 -13.16 1.81 7.02
N LYS A 124 -11.88 2.16 6.92
CA LYS A 124 -11.21 3.13 7.80
C LYS A 124 -10.79 4.35 6.99
N HIS A 125 -11.14 5.54 7.44
CA HIS A 125 -10.58 6.77 6.88
C HIS A 125 -9.54 7.33 7.84
N LEU A 126 -8.36 7.66 7.30
CA LEU A 126 -7.30 8.25 8.08
C LEU A 126 -7.53 9.75 8.20
N VAL A 127 -7.81 10.22 9.41
CA VAL A 127 -8.06 11.63 9.68
C VAL A 127 -6.90 12.23 10.44
N LYS A 128 -6.35 13.32 9.90
CA LYS A 128 -5.37 14.15 10.61
C LYS A 128 -6.07 14.85 11.79
N ILE A 129 -5.52 14.71 12.99
CA ILE A 129 -6.04 15.35 14.20
C ILE A 129 -5.15 16.53 14.59
N ALA A 130 -5.77 17.66 14.95
CA ALA A 130 -5.07 18.89 15.35
C ALA A 130 -4.27 18.77 16.66
N LYS A 131 -4.66 17.84 17.55
CA LYS A 131 -3.96 17.53 18.81
C LYS A 131 -3.29 16.16 18.70
N LEU A 132 -1.96 16.14 18.91
CA LEU A 132 -1.23 14.92 19.25
C LEU A 132 -1.92 14.30 20.48
N GLU A 133 -2.34 13.04 20.38
CA GLU A 133 -2.74 12.31 21.57
C GLU A 133 -1.59 12.41 22.57
N LYS A 134 -1.87 12.74 23.83
CA LYS A 134 -0.85 12.98 24.88
C LYS A 134 0.12 11.80 25.11
N LYS A 135 -0.11 10.65 24.43
CA LYS A 135 0.75 9.46 24.39
C LYS A 135 1.17 9.01 22.97
N GLY A 136 0.80 9.72 21.90
CA GLY A 136 0.99 9.29 20.52
C GLY A 136 1.94 10.19 19.71
N LYS A 137 2.99 9.59 19.12
CA LYS A 137 3.96 10.25 18.21
C LYS A 137 3.38 10.72 16.85
N TYR A 138 2.11 10.45 16.55
CA TYR A 138 1.55 10.61 15.20
C TYR A 138 0.26 11.43 15.20
N PRO A 139 0.14 12.50 14.36
CA PRO A 139 -1.03 13.38 14.32
C PRO A 139 -2.20 12.80 13.49
N TYR A 140 -2.37 11.48 13.48
CA TYR A 140 -3.37 10.79 12.66
C TYR A 140 -4.11 9.73 13.46
N LYS A 141 -5.40 9.57 13.18
CA LYS A 141 -6.26 8.54 13.76
C LYS A 141 -7.17 7.93 12.69
N PHE A 142 -7.39 6.63 12.78
CA PHE A 142 -8.39 5.96 11.96
C PHE A 142 -9.78 6.23 12.52
N LYS A 143 -10.68 6.70 11.65
CA LYS A 143 -12.12 6.75 11.93
C LYS A 143 -12.81 5.73 11.03
N MET A 144 -13.71 4.94 11.60
CA MET A 144 -14.57 4.09 10.77
C MET A 144 -15.51 4.95 9.93
N VAL A 145 -15.69 4.58 8.67
CA VAL A 145 -16.64 5.22 7.77
C VAL A 145 -17.70 4.19 7.38
N LYS A 146 -18.97 4.54 7.54
CA LYS A 146 -20.10 3.75 7.03
C LYS A 146 -20.51 4.32 5.67
N ASN A 147 -20.91 3.47 4.73
CA ASN A 147 -21.42 3.81 3.39
C ASN A 147 -20.41 4.42 2.41
N ILE A 148 -19.40 3.66 1.98
CA ILE A 148 -18.72 3.92 0.70
C ILE A 148 -19.27 2.88 -0.27
N ASP A 149 -19.84 3.30 -1.40
CA ASP A 149 -20.26 2.40 -2.47
C ASP A 149 -19.06 1.61 -3.00
N GLU A 150 -18.91 0.37 -2.53
CA GLU A 150 -17.73 -0.45 -2.79
C GLU A 150 -17.79 -1.11 -4.17
N LYS A 151 -17.28 -0.43 -5.19
CA LYS A 151 -16.76 -1.09 -6.41
C LYS A 151 -15.25 -1.35 -6.29
N PHE A 152 -14.80 -1.87 -5.16
CA PHE A 152 -13.41 -2.29 -5.01
C PHE A 152 -13.29 -3.74 -5.43
N LEU A 153 -12.51 -3.98 -6.48
CA LEU A 153 -12.27 -5.33 -6.97
C LEU A 153 -11.54 -6.13 -5.89
N ASP A 154 -12.01 -7.35 -5.68
CA ASP A 154 -11.26 -8.34 -4.92
C ASP A 154 -10.13 -8.87 -5.80
N HIS A 155 -8.97 -9.08 -5.19
CA HIS A 155 -7.85 -9.66 -5.92
C HIS A 155 -8.23 -11.08 -6.34
N VAL A 156 -8.02 -11.40 -7.62
CA VAL A 156 -8.20 -12.77 -8.16
C VAL A 156 -7.38 -13.82 -7.40
N HIS A 157 -6.23 -13.45 -6.82
CA HIS A 157 -5.35 -14.35 -6.07
C HIS A 157 -5.87 -14.74 -4.68
N MET A 158 -6.95 -14.12 -4.18
CA MET A 158 -7.57 -14.46 -2.89
C MET A 158 -8.88 -15.26 -3.04
N LYS A 159 -9.22 -15.69 -4.26
CA LYS A 159 -10.29 -16.68 -4.52
C LYS A 159 -9.68 -18.09 -4.56
N LEU A 160 -9.22 -18.58 -3.42
CA LEU A 160 -8.86 -19.98 -3.20
C LEU A 160 -9.44 -20.44 -1.86
#